data_AF-A0A916XWW5-F1
#
_entry.id   AF-A0A916XWW5-F1
#
_cell.length_a   1.000
_cell.length_b   1.000
_cell.length_c   1.000
_cell.angle_alpha   90.00
_cell.angle_beta   90.00
_cell.angle_gamma   90.00
#
_symmetry.space_group_name_H-M   'P 1'
#
loop_
_entity.id
_entity.type
_entity.pdbx_description
1 polymer ?
#
loop_
_entity_poly.entity_id
_entity_poly.type
_entity_poly.pdbx_seq_one_letter_code
_entity_poly.pdbx_strand_id
1 'polypeptide(L)'
;MKPKLKYSSTEYWDFIEKYYPLYYSCDNVLMSDILSRKLHGYPICPEDEAYIEGWNYKEELIKIETELFQIALENYFELVY
;
A
#
# COMPACT_ATOMS: atom_id res chain seq x y z
N MET A 1 4.92 8.75 -23.48
CA MET A 1 3.88 7.71 -23.28
C MET A 1 4.13 7.11 -21.90
N LYS A 2 3.32 7.40 -20.89
CA LYS A 2 3.48 6.71 -19.59
C LYS A 2 2.96 5.28 -19.77
N PRO A 3 3.72 4.24 -19.40
CA PRO A 3 3.20 2.88 -19.46
C PRO A 3 1.91 2.82 -18.64
N LYS A 4 0.81 2.41 -19.26
CA LYS A 4 -0.41 2.06 -18.52
C LYS A 4 -0.08 0.79 -17.75
N LEU A 5 0.02 0.90 -16.43
CA LEU A 5 -0.03 -0.27 -15.55
C LEU A 5 -1.29 -1.05 -15.95
N LYS A 6 -1.09 -2.29 -16.39
CA LYS A 6 -2.13 -3.14 -16.99
C LYS A 6 -3.04 -3.79 -15.94
N TYR A 7 -2.82 -3.47 -14.67
CA TYR A 7 -3.49 -4.06 -13.52
C TYR A 7 -4.48 -3.07 -12.93
N SER A 8 -5.67 -3.56 -12.63
CA SER A 8 -6.63 -2.86 -11.77
C SER A 8 -6.04 -2.70 -10.36
N SER A 9 -6.52 -1.70 -9.62
CA SER A 9 -6.16 -1.54 -8.21
C SER A 9 -6.43 -2.80 -7.38
N THR A 10 -7.47 -3.55 -7.75
CA THR A 10 -7.82 -4.84 -7.13
C THR A 10 -6.75 -5.90 -7.39
N GLU A 11 -6.33 -6.10 -8.64
CA GLU A 11 -5.28 -7.09 -8.97
C GLU A 11 -3.93 -6.78 -8.30
N TYR A 12 -3.62 -5.51 -8.08
CA TYR A 12 -2.41 -5.10 -7.35
C TYR A 12 -2.47 -5.52 -5.87
N TRP A 13 -3.58 -5.22 -5.19
CA TRP A 13 -3.75 -5.58 -3.79
C TRP A 13 -3.95 -7.08 -3.58
N ASP A 14 -4.63 -7.78 -4.50
CA ASP A 14 -4.75 -9.23 -4.50
C ASP A 14 -3.37 -9.91 -4.56
N PHE A 15 -2.43 -9.34 -5.33
CA PHE A 15 -1.06 -9.85 -5.40
C PHE A 15 -0.33 -9.66 -4.07
N ILE A 16 -0.41 -8.46 -3.47
CA ILE A 16 0.22 -8.17 -2.19
C ILE A 16 -0.39 -9.02 -1.09
N GLU A 17 -1.71 -9.15 -1.02
CA GLU A 17 -2.39 -9.99 -0.03
C GLU A 17 -1.92 -11.45 -0.12
N LYS A 18 -1.77 -11.96 -1.35
CA LYS A 18 -1.40 -13.36 -1.58
C LYS A 18 0.06 -13.66 -1.21
N TYR A 19 0.97 -12.72 -1.42
CA TYR A 19 2.41 -12.98 -1.34
C TYR A 19 3.15 -12.18 -0.26
N TYR A 20 2.53 -11.18 0.37
CA TYR A 20 3.12 -10.46 1.49
C TYR A 20 2.87 -11.22 2.81
N PRO A 21 3.93 -11.68 3.51
CA PRO A 21 3.76 -12.35 4.79
C PRO A 21 3.21 -11.36 5.81
N LEU A 22 2.21 -11.79 6.61
CA LEU A 22 1.58 -10.96 7.63
C LEU A 22 0.79 -9.76 7.08
N TYR A 23 0.23 -9.85 5.87
CA TYR A 23 -0.63 -8.79 5.28
C TYR A 23 -1.67 -8.23 6.28
N TYR A 24 -2.36 -9.12 6.99
CA TYR A 24 -3.38 -8.79 7.99
C TYR A 24 -2.84 -8.33 9.36
N SER A 25 -1.52 -8.22 9.51
CA SER A 25 -0.85 -7.84 10.76
C SER A 25 0.32 -6.89 10.49
N CYS A 26 0.26 -6.14 9.39
CA CYS A 26 1.29 -5.20 8.96
C CYS A 26 0.80 -3.76 9.09
N ASP A 27 1.48 -2.97 9.92
CA ASP A 27 1.15 -1.55 10.12
C ASP A 27 1.27 -0.75 8.82
N ASN A 28 2.16 -1.16 7.90
CA ASN A 28 2.31 -0.51 6.60
C ASN A 28 1.06 -0.70 5.71
N VAL A 29 0.36 -1.84 5.81
CA VAL A 29 -0.90 -2.06 5.08
C VAL A 29 -1.99 -1.13 5.63
N LEU A 30 -2.08 -1.01 6.96
CA LEU A 30 -3.01 -0.07 7.60
C LEU A 30 -2.69 1.38 7.22
N MET A 31 -1.41 1.75 7.27
CA MET A 31 -0.96 3.10 6.92
C MET A 31 -1.25 3.43 5.44
N SER A 32 -1.08 2.46 4.54
CA SER A 32 -1.45 2.63 3.13
C SER A 32 -2.93 2.96 2.95
N ASP A 33 -3.83 2.27 3.66
CA ASP A 33 -5.28 2.55 3.62
C ASP A 33 -5.59 3.96 4.16
N ILE A 34 -4.99 4.35 5.30
CA ILE A 34 -5.18 5.70 5.88
C ILE A 34 -4.73 6.80 4.91
N LEU A 35 -3.52 6.67 4.34
CA LEU A 35 -2.97 7.66 3.42
C LEU A 35 -3.73 7.71 2.10
N SER A 36 -4.15 6.56 1.57
CA SER A 36 -4.99 6.46 0.38
C SER A 36 -6.35 7.13 0.59
N ARG A 37 -6.99 6.88 1.73
CA ARG A 37 -8.25 7.56 2.10
C ARG A 37 -8.07 9.08 2.15
N LYS A 38 -7.02 9.56 2.81
CA LYS A 38 -6.74 11.00 2.88
C LYS A 38 -6.51 11.60 1.49
N LEU A 39 -5.76 10.93 0.62
CA LEU A 39 -5.47 11.38 -0.74
C LEU A 39 -6.73 11.47 -1.61
N HIS A 40 -7.67 10.55 -1.42
CA HIS A 40 -8.93 10.50 -2.16
C HIS A 40 -10.08 11.30 -1.50
N GLY A 41 -9.83 11.97 -0.37
CA GLY A 41 -10.82 12.77 0.34
C GLY A 41 -11.86 11.96 1.12
N TYR A 42 -11.57 10.68 1.40
CA TYR A 42 -12.40 9.86 2.28
C TYR A 42 -12.13 10.21 3.75
N PRO A 43 -13.14 10.09 4.63
CA PRO A 43 -12.98 10.35 6.05
C PRO A 43 -12.04 9.34 6.71
N ILE A 44 -11.19 9.83 7.62
CA ILE A 44 -10.37 9.04 8.56
C ILE A 44 -10.64 9.55 9.99
N CYS A 45 -10.24 8.80 11.01
CA CYS A 45 -10.52 9.23 12.39
C CYS A 45 -9.65 10.42 12.81
N PRO A 46 -10.07 11.23 13.80
CA PRO A 46 -9.31 12.39 14.26
C PRO A 46 -7.89 12.05 14.73
N GLU A 47 -7.69 10.87 15.31
CA GLU A 47 -6.40 10.38 15.77
C GLU A 47 -5.45 10.16 14.58
N ASP A 48 -5.93 9.54 13.51
CA ASP A 48 -5.17 9.34 12.27
C ASP A 48 -4.88 10.69 11.59
N GLU A 49 -5.85 11.62 11.59
CA GLU A 49 -5.64 12.97 11.03
C GLU A 49 -4.51 13.73 11.73
N ALA A 50 -4.50 13.68 13.07
CA ALA A 50 -3.44 14.29 13.87
C ALA A 50 -2.09 13.58 13.66
N TYR A 51 -2.11 12.25 13.52
CA TYR A 51 -0.90 11.45 13.33
C TYR A 51 -0.17 11.79 12.02
N ILE A 52 -0.92 11.96 10.93
CA ILE A 52 -0.36 12.27 9.61
C ILE A 52 -0.25 13.78 9.35
N GLU A 53 -0.51 14.65 10.33
CA GLU A 53 -0.49 16.10 10.12
C GLU A 53 0.88 16.57 9.60
N GLY A 54 0.89 17.33 8.50
CA GLY A 54 2.11 17.84 7.88
C GLY A 54 2.89 16.85 7.00
N TRP A 55 2.42 15.60 6.86
CA TRP A 55 3.07 14.62 5.99
C TRP A 55 2.82 14.90 4.50
N ASN A 56 3.77 14.48 3.65
CA ASN A 56 3.55 14.40 2.21
C ASN A 56 2.87 13.05 1.88
N TYR A 57 1.55 12.98 2.03
CA TYR A 57 0.77 11.73 1.92
C TYR A 57 1.08 10.92 0.67
N LYS A 58 1.22 11.62 -0.46
CA LYS A 58 1.48 10.97 -1.75
C LYS A 58 2.84 10.31 -1.80
N GLU A 59 3.85 10.97 -1.26
CA GLU A 59 5.21 10.45 -1.26
C GLU A 59 5.34 9.27 -0.29
N GLU A 60 4.77 9.39 0.91
CA GLU A 60 4.77 8.32 1.92
C GLU A 60 3.98 7.10 1.45
N LEU A 61 2.83 7.30 0.81
CA LEU A 61 2.05 6.21 0.22
C LEU A 61 2.87 5.46 -0.84
N ILE A 62 3.59 6.16 -1.72
CA ILE A 62 4.44 5.52 -2.74
C ILE A 62 5.55 4.68 -2.11
N LYS A 63 6.19 5.17 -1.03
CA LYS A 63 7.24 4.43 -0.31
C LYS A 63 6.68 3.13 0.27
N ILE A 64 5.57 3.24 1.00
CA ILE A 64 4.90 2.10 1.64
C ILE A 64 4.46 1.07 0.59
N GLU A 65 3.78 1.49 -0.47
CA GLU A 65 3.32 0.61 -1.55
C GLU A 65 4.49 -0.08 -2.26
N THR A 66 5.61 0.62 -2.44
CA THR A 66 6.82 0.05 -3.06
C THR A 66 7.42 -1.03 -2.16
N GLU A 67 7.52 -0.81 -0.86
CA GLU A 67 8.05 -1.79 0.10
C GLU A 67 7.16 -3.04 0.19
N LEU A 68 5.85 -2.85 0.31
CA LEU A 68 4.89 -3.96 0.33
C LEU A 68 4.98 -4.80 -0.95
N PHE A 69 5.03 -4.12 -2.10
CA PHE A 69 5.14 -4.82 -3.39
C PHE A 69 6.47 -5.55 -3.54
N GLN A 70 7.59 -4.95 -3.14
CA GLN A 70 8.91 -5.56 -3.25
C GLN A 70 9.00 -6.86 -2.44
N ILE A 71 8.51 -6.85 -1.19
CA ILE A 71 8.49 -8.04 -0.33
C ILE A 71 7.54 -9.10 -0.90
N ALA A 72 6.35 -8.71 -1.36
CA ALA A 72 5.43 -9.63 -2.01
C ALA A 72 6.05 -10.27 -3.26
N LEU A 73 6.81 -9.50 -4.05
CA LEU A 73 7.50 -9.97 -5.23
C LEU A 73 8.62 -10.97 -4.89
N GLU A 74 9.42 -10.69 -3.86
CA GLU A 74 10.45 -11.60 -3.37
C GLU A 74 9.86 -12.95 -2.94
N ASN A 75 8.80 -12.91 -2.12
CA ASN A 75 8.09 -14.11 -1.68
C ASN A 75 7.44 -14.86 -2.85
N TYR A 76 6.89 -14.16 -3.84
CA TYR A 76 6.39 -14.79 -5.06
C TYR A 76 7.49 -15.60 -5.76
N PHE A 77 8.69 -15.03 -5.91
CA PHE A 77 9.80 -15.75 -6.54
C PHE A 77 10.26 -16.95 -5.71
N GLU A 78 10.34 -16.82 -4.38
CA GLU A 78 10.71 -17.94 -3.49
C GLU A 78 9.70 -19.10 -3.48
N LEU A 79 8.41 -18.80 -3.68
CA LEU A 79 7.36 -19.82 -3.67
C LEU A 79 7.15 -20.49 -5.04
N VAL A 80 7.50 -19.81 -6.12
CA VAL A 80 7.21 -20.27 -7.50
C VAL A 80 8.43 -20.87 -8.19
N TYR A 81 9.65 -20.47 -7.83
CA TYR A 81 10.91 -20.90 -8.45
C TYR A 81 11.87 -21.53 -7.45
#